data_AF-A0AAV0I844-F1
#
_entry.id   AF-A0AAV0I844-F1
#
_cell.length_a   1.000
_cell.length_b   1.000
_cell.length_c   1.000
_cell.angle_alpha   90.00
_cell.angle_beta   90.00
_cell.angle_gamma   90.00
#
_symmetry.space_group_name_H-M   'P 1'
#
loop_
_entity.id
_entity.type
_entity.pdbx_description
1 polymer ?
#
loop_
_entity_poly.entity_id
_entity_poly.type
_entity_poly.pdbx_seq_one_letter_code
_entity_poly.pdbx_strand_id
1 'polypeptide(L)'
;MAQKEAGSSLDTLILRFNAKITELQDLVVARNMYPASSVTDLSAVDTALKAMELQVHAIKGRLREETDAIPKAKKLIDASLRQQKKLQGMSAYVPVYLPERPTMSNLECERGASRETSDQPTSYRSVIVEEEPAALPREKKGRGSPPLWYITSEELDSLSSYMRGRLTLDKINAAVNDIAAYAEANVQLLAAPKKKISENLWEKALELRDIAMTDAAKGKHFFLETDVKGPNLKLDNSGKAILTILRHLGRITETRIGHHRVIILLKKP
;
A
#
# COMPACT_ATOMS: atom_id res chain seq x y z
N MET A 1 2.25 -70.90 50.58
CA MET A 1 2.77 -69.65 49.98
C MET A 1 2.66 -69.65 48.46
N ALA A 2 3.11 -70.70 47.75
CA ALA A 2 3.09 -70.82 46.28
C ALA A 2 1.81 -70.34 45.55
N GLN A 3 0.61 -70.63 46.07
CA GLN A 3 -0.65 -70.22 45.43
C GLN A 3 -0.84 -68.69 45.32
N LYS A 4 -0.21 -67.91 46.22
CA LYS A 4 -0.24 -66.44 46.18
C LYS A 4 0.75 -65.85 45.17
N GLU A 5 1.90 -66.50 44.97
CA GLU A 5 2.87 -66.14 43.90
C GLU A 5 2.32 -66.49 42.52
N ALA A 6 1.62 -67.63 42.38
CA ALA A 6 0.95 -68.00 41.13
C ALA A 6 -0.12 -66.96 40.74
N GLY A 7 -0.88 -66.45 41.72
CA GLY A 7 -1.82 -65.35 41.53
C GLY A 7 -1.14 -64.06 41.03
N SER A 8 -0.09 -63.59 41.73
CA SER A 8 0.62 -62.38 41.31
C SER A 8 1.33 -62.50 39.96
N SER A 9 1.75 -63.72 39.58
CA SER A 9 2.28 -64.02 38.24
C SER A 9 1.20 -63.88 37.15
N LEU A 10 -0.01 -64.39 37.40
CA LEU A 10 -1.16 -64.23 36.51
C LEU A 10 -1.60 -62.76 36.39
N ASP A 11 -1.68 -62.03 37.49
CA ASP A 11 -1.99 -60.60 37.49
C ASP A 11 -0.97 -59.79 36.68
N THR A 12 0.32 -60.11 36.83
CA THR A 12 1.41 -59.50 36.03
C THR A 12 1.27 -59.82 34.54
N LEU A 13 0.84 -61.03 34.18
CA LEU A 13 0.58 -61.42 32.79
C LEU A 13 -0.62 -60.67 32.22
N ILE A 14 -1.71 -60.54 32.98
CA ILE A 14 -2.91 -59.79 32.60
C ILE A 14 -2.57 -58.30 32.39
N LEU A 15 -1.78 -57.69 33.28
CA LEU A 15 -1.31 -56.31 33.13
C LEU A 15 -0.47 -56.12 31.86
N ARG A 16 0.46 -57.04 31.56
CA ARG A 16 1.24 -57.01 30.32
C ARG A 16 0.39 -57.21 29.06
N PHE A 17 -0.62 -58.07 29.13
CA PHE A 17 -1.54 -58.32 28.02
C PHE A 17 -2.42 -57.08 27.76
N ASN A 18 -2.97 -56.46 28.81
CA ASN A 18 -3.72 -55.22 28.70
C ASN A 18 -2.85 -54.06 28.18
N ALA A 19 -1.60 -53.94 28.62
CA ALA A 19 -0.66 -52.95 28.07
C ALA A 19 -0.38 -53.18 26.57
N LYS A 20 -0.30 -54.44 26.12
CA LYS A 20 -0.20 -54.77 24.69
C LYS A 20 -1.49 -54.52 23.92
N ILE A 21 -2.66 -54.67 24.54
CA ILE A 21 -3.95 -54.28 23.95
C ILE A 21 -4.01 -52.76 23.76
N THR A 22 -3.63 -51.95 24.76
CA THR A 22 -3.63 -50.48 24.63
C THR A 22 -2.64 -50.02 23.57
N GLU A 23 -1.42 -50.60 23.53
CA GLU A 23 -0.43 -50.31 22.48
C GLU A 23 -0.97 -50.67 21.08
N LEU A 24 -1.66 -51.79 20.92
CA LEU A 24 -2.33 -52.16 19.67
C LEU A 24 -3.49 -51.21 19.32
N GLN A 25 -4.27 -50.76 20.29
CA GLN A 25 -5.34 -49.79 20.09
C GLN A 25 -4.77 -48.45 19.61
N ASP A 26 -3.72 -47.94 20.24
CA ASP A 26 -3.02 -46.71 19.85
C ASP A 26 -2.45 -46.81 18.44
N LEU A 27 -1.82 -47.94 18.09
CA LEU A 27 -1.30 -48.19 16.74
C LEU A 27 -2.41 -48.29 15.69
N VAL A 28 -3.56 -48.91 16.02
CA VAL A 28 -4.73 -48.97 15.13
C VAL A 28 -5.36 -47.59 14.95
N VAL A 29 -5.46 -46.78 16.01
CA VAL A 29 -5.90 -45.38 15.93
C VAL A 29 -4.94 -44.58 15.05
N ALA A 30 -3.63 -44.63 15.29
CA ALA A 30 -2.63 -43.93 14.48
C ALA A 30 -2.69 -44.32 12.99
N ARG A 31 -2.86 -45.61 12.69
CA ARG A 31 -3.06 -46.12 11.32
C ARG A 31 -4.36 -45.62 10.69
N ASN A 32 -5.44 -45.55 11.46
CA ASN A 32 -6.77 -45.15 10.96
C ASN A 32 -6.93 -43.61 10.88
N MET A 33 -6.18 -42.85 11.67
CA MET A 33 -6.15 -41.38 11.60
C MET A 33 -5.51 -40.86 10.32
N TYR A 34 -4.59 -41.63 9.72
CA TYR A 34 -3.88 -41.25 8.51
C TYR A 34 -4.02 -42.33 7.41
N PRO A 35 -5.19 -42.41 6.74
CA PRO A 35 -5.27 -43.14 5.47
C PRO A 35 -4.26 -42.55 4.47
N ALA A 36 -3.79 -43.33 3.49
CA ALA A 36 -2.76 -42.86 2.55
C ALA A 36 -3.12 -41.55 1.80
N SER A 37 -4.42 -41.21 1.72
CA SER A 37 -4.93 -39.95 1.18
C SER A 37 -4.71 -38.72 2.08
N SER A 38 -4.50 -38.86 3.40
CA SER A 38 -4.32 -37.70 4.29
C SER A 38 -2.93 -37.07 4.20
N VAL A 39 -1.97 -37.75 3.57
CA VAL A 39 -0.59 -37.25 3.43
C VAL A 39 -0.55 -36.01 2.53
N THR A 40 -1.40 -35.95 1.50
CA THR A 40 -1.55 -34.75 0.66
C THR A 40 -2.16 -33.59 1.43
N ASP A 41 -3.16 -33.86 2.28
CA ASP A 41 -3.83 -32.84 3.08
C ASP A 41 -2.87 -32.25 4.14
N LEU A 42 -2.09 -33.10 4.81
CA LEU A 42 -1.03 -32.66 5.73
C LEU A 42 0.04 -31.82 5.02
N SER A 43 0.44 -32.20 3.80
CA SER A 43 1.38 -31.42 3.00
C SER A 43 0.79 -30.08 2.55
N ALA A 44 -0.50 -30.03 2.22
CA ALA A 44 -1.22 -28.78 1.94
C ALA A 44 -1.28 -27.86 3.18
N VAL A 45 -1.50 -28.42 4.37
CA VAL A 45 -1.46 -27.66 5.64
C VAL A 45 -0.05 -27.15 5.95
N ASP A 46 1.00 -27.98 5.81
CA ASP A 46 2.39 -27.59 6.02
C ASP A 46 2.85 -26.47 5.06
N THR A 47 2.50 -26.59 3.77
CA THR A 47 2.79 -25.54 2.78
C THR A 47 2.03 -24.24 3.05
N ALA A 48 0.76 -24.31 3.47
CA ALA A 48 -0.01 -23.14 3.89
C ALA A 48 0.58 -22.48 5.16
N LEU A 49 1.01 -23.29 6.14
CA LEU A 49 1.66 -22.80 7.36
C LEU A 49 2.97 -22.05 7.05
N LYS A 50 3.83 -22.64 6.20
CA LYS A 50 5.08 -22.02 5.74
C LYS A 50 4.84 -20.72 4.96
N ALA A 51 3.81 -20.69 4.11
CA ALA A 51 3.42 -19.46 3.42
C ALA A 51 2.97 -18.36 4.39
N MET A 52 2.19 -18.70 5.42
CA MET A 52 1.76 -17.78 6.46
C MET A 52 2.95 -17.29 7.32
N GLU A 53 3.88 -18.17 7.67
CA GLU A 53 5.11 -17.81 8.41
C GLU A 53 5.96 -16.79 7.63
N LEU A 54 6.16 -17.00 6.33
CA LEU A 54 6.85 -16.06 5.45
C LEU A 54 6.12 -14.70 5.37
N GLN A 55 4.79 -14.70 5.29
CA GLN A 55 4.00 -13.46 5.31
C GLN A 55 4.15 -12.70 6.64
N VAL A 56 4.09 -13.39 7.78
CA VAL A 56 4.33 -12.81 9.11
C VAL A 56 5.75 -12.23 9.21
N HIS A 57 6.75 -12.92 8.67
CA HIS A 57 8.12 -12.42 8.62
C HIS A 57 8.24 -11.13 7.78
N ALA A 58 7.58 -11.09 6.62
CA ALA A 58 7.55 -9.90 5.76
C ALA A 58 6.82 -8.71 6.42
N ILE A 59 5.73 -8.95 7.15
CA ILE A 59 5.03 -7.92 7.94
C ILE A 59 5.96 -7.38 9.04
N LYS A 60 6.65 -8.26 9.76
CA LYS A 60 7.62 -7.90 10.82
C LYS A 60 8.80 -7.08 10.28
N GLY A 61 9.23 -7.34 9.04
CA GLY A 61 10.19 -6.51 8.31
C GLY A 61 9.70 -5.07 8.11
N ARG A 62 8.53 -4.91 7.47
CA ARG A 62 7.94 -3.58 7.21
C ARG A 62 7.67 -2.79 8.50
N LEU A 63 7.15 -3.44 9.55
CA LEU A 63 6.92 -2.77 10.84
C LEU A 63 8.23 -2.25 11.47
N ARG A 64 9.36 -2.93 11.27
CA ARG A 64 10.67 -2.43 11.71
C ARG A 64 11.09 -1.20 10.90
N GLU A 65 10.98 -1.26 9.58
CA GLU A 65 11.32 -0.16 8.68
C GLU A 65 10.50 1.11 9.00
N GLU A 66 9.20 0.96 9.24
CA GLU A 66 8.31 2.04 9.69
C GLU A 66 8.72 2.58 11.07
N THR A 67 9.01 1.69 12.02
CA THR A 67 9.49 2.06 13.37
C THR A 67 10.79 2.88 13.31
N ASP A 68 11.73 2.50 12.44
CA ASP A 68 13.01 3.20 12.22
C ASP A 68 12.85 4.49 11.40
N ALA A 69 11.75 4.65 10.65
CA ALA A 69 11.41 5.86 9.90
C ALA A 69 10.74 6.94 10.77
N ILE A 70 9.88 6.56 11.71
CA ILE A 70 9.19 7.48 12.65
C ILE A 70 10.13 8.50 13.33
N PRO A 71 11.29 8.14 13.93
CA PRO A 71 12.17 9.12 14.56
C PRO A 71 12.83 10.06 13.55
N LYS A 72 13.04 9.64 12.30
CA LYS A 72 13.57 10.49 11.23
C LYS A 72 12.52 11.54 10.83
N ALA A 73 11.26 11.13 10.69
CA ALA A 73 10.14 12.03 10.43
C ALA A 73 9.93 13.04 11.58
N LYS A 74 9.98 12.61 12.85
CA LYS A 74 9.91 13.52 14.01
C LYS A 74 11.02 14.58 14.00
N LYS A 75 12.28 14.19 13.76
CA LYS A 75 13.41 15.12 13.64
C LYS A 75 13.22 16.14 12.51
N LEU A 76 12.62 15.73 11.38
CA LEU A 76 12.32 16.62 10.26
C LEU A 76 11.22 17.64 10.61
N ILE A 77 10.17 17.20 11.32
CA ILE A 77 9.10 18.08 11.84
C ILE A 77 9.70 19.12 12.81
N ASP A 78 10.54 18.69 13.76
CA ASP A 78 11.21 19.59 14.71
C ASP A 78 12.10 20.62 14.00
N ALA A 79 12.84 20.21 12.97
CA ALA A 79 13.67 21.10 12.17
C ALA A 79 12.83 22.13 11.39
N SER A 80 11.73 21.68 10.78
CA SER A 80 10.79 22.54 10.05
C SER A 80 10.11 23.55 10.98
N LEU A 81 9.69 23.14 12.18
CA LEU A 81 9.09 24.02 13.19
C LEU A 81 10.06 25.13 13.64
N ARG A 82 11.35 24.80 13.82
CA ARG A 82 12.40 25.79 14.12
C ARG A 82 12.59 26.80 12.99
N GLN A 83 12.57 26.34 11.73
CA GLN A 83 12.64 27.21 10.55
C GLN A 83 11.42 28.12 10.46
N GLN A 84 10.21 27.57 10.66
CA GLN A 84 8.96 28.34 10.69
C GLN A 84 9.00 29.44 11.77
N LYS A 85 9.39 29.09 13.00
CA LYS A 85 9.50 30.08 14.09
C LYS A 85 10.54 31.17 13.79
N LYS A 86 11.67 30.83 13.15
CA LYS A 86 12.66 31.81 12.69
C LYS A 86 12.08 32.74 11.63
N LEU A 87 11.37 32.22 10.63
CA LEU A 87 10.74 33.01 9.57
C LEU A 87 9.61 33.89 10.10
N GLN A 88 8.79 33.41 11.03
CA GLN A 88 7.79 34.20 11.74
C GLN A 88 8.44 35.35 12.51
N GLY A 89 9.50 35.07 13.28
CA GLY A 89 10.31 36.09 13.94
C GLY A 89 10.84 37.13 12.96
N MET A 90 11.44 36.71 11.85
CA MET A 90 11.90 37.62 10.79
C MET A 90 10.76 38.46 10.22
N SER A 91 9.60 37.87 9.92
CA SER A 91 8.43 38.58 9.38
C SER A 91 7.90 39.67 10.31
N ALA A 92 7.98 39.48 11.64
CA ALA A 92 7.59 40.47 12.63
C ALA A 92 8.54 41.68 12.69
N TYR A 93 9.75 41.57 12.14
CA TYR A 93 10.75 42.64 12.06
C TYR A 93 11.05 43.09 10.62
N VAL A 94 10.24 42.69 9.62
CA VAL A 94 10.38 43.22 8.25
C VAL A 94 9.98 44.70 8.25
N PRO A 95 10.89 45.63 7.87
CA PRO A 95 10.53 47.02 7.73
C PRO A 95 9.52 47.20 6.60
N VAL A 96 8.51 48.04 6.83
CA VAL A 96 7.44 48.34 5.85
C VAL A 96 7.98 48.96 4.54
N TYR A 97 9.22 49.48 4.57
CA TYR A 97 9.97 49.94 3.39
C TYR A 97 10.91 48.86 2.84
N LEU A 98 10.35 47.82 2.23
CA LEU A 98 11.03 47.09 1.16
C LEU A 98 10.47 47.59 -0.18
N PRO A 99 11.31 48.09 -1.12
CA PRO A 99 10.83 48.50 -2.44
C PRO A 99 10.13 47.33 -3.12
N GLU A 100 8.84 47.54 -3.41
CA GLU A 100 7.98 46.57 -4.09
C GLU A 100 8.57 46.29 -5.48
N ARG A 101 9.28 45.16 -5.63
CA ARG A 101 9.83 44.75 -6.93
C ARG A 101 8.64 44.35 -7.82
N PRO A 102 8.38 45.08 -8.92
CA PRO A 102 7.26 44.76 -9.80
C PRO A 102 7.47 43.37 -10.42
N THR A 103 6.37 42.61 -10.49
CA THR A 103 6.37 41.24 -10.99
C THR A 103 6.56 41.19 -12.51
N MET A 104 7.80 41.01 -12.94
CA MET A 104 8.27 40.74 -14.31
C MET A 104 9.49 39.81 -14.18
N SER A 105 9.76 38.81 -15.02
CA SER A 105 9.05 38.15 -16.12
C SER A 105 9.59 36.72 -16.20
N ASN A 106 8.94 35.82 -16.94
CA ASN A 106 9.68 34.70 -17.55
C ASN A 106 10.77 35.28 -18.44
N LEU A 107 12.04 34.87 -18.30
CA LEU A 107 12.97 34.72 -19.42
C LEU A 107 14.22 33.92 -18.99
N GLU A 108 14.49 32.91 -19.81
CA GLU A 108 15.73 32.18 -20.09
C GLU A 108 17.02 32.60 -19.37
N CYS A 109 17.66 31.63 -18.69
CA CYS A 109 19.02 31.76 -18.17
C CYS A 109 20.01 31.01 -19.07
N GLU A 110 20.49 31.69 -20.12
CA GLU A 110 21.67 31.26 -20.89
C GLU A 110 22.91 32.08 -20.51
N ARG A 111 23.91 31.39 -19.94
CA ARG A 111 25.34 31.44 -20.34
C ARG A 111 26.08 32.81 -20.36
N GLY A 112 26.99 32.99 -19.40
CA GLY A 112 28.05 34.02 -19.44
C GLY A 112 29.03 33.85 -18.27
N ALA A 113 30.34 33.90 -18.50
CA ALA A 113 31.36 33.42 -17.55
C ALA A 113 32.50 34.42 -17.26
N SER A 114 33.35 34.04 -16.29
CA SER A 114 34.63 34.63 -15.84
C SER A 114 34.57 35.90 -14.97
N ARG A 115 35.33 36.10 -13.86
CA ARG A 115 36.49 35.48 -13.15
C ARG A 115 37.65 36.51 -13.00
N GLU A 116 38.40 36.38 -11.88
CA GLU A 116 39.79 36.89 -11.54
C GLU A 116 39.89 37.93 -10.40
N THR A 117 40.80 37.82 -9.39
CA THR A 117 41.69 36.70 -8.93
C THR A 117 42.13 36.89 -7.44
N SER A 118 43.13 36.11 -6.96
CA SER A 118 44.01 36.27 -5.76
C SER A 118 43.67 35.33 -4.57
N ASP A 119 44.33 34.17 -4.40
CA ASP A 119 45.72 33.87 -3.93
C ASP A 119 45.89 33.96 -2.38
N GLN A 120 46.54 33.02 -1.65
CA GLN A 120 47.09 31.68 -1.96
C GLN A 120 47.28 30.84 -0.62
N PRO A 121 48.18 29.82 -0.46
CA PRO A 121 47.78 28.43 -0.17
C PRO A 121 48.24 27.83 1.18
N THR A 122 47.92 26.54 1.42
CA THR A 122 48.89 25.52 1.91
C THR A 122 48.40 24.08 1.60
N SER A 123 49.22 23.35 0.82
CA SER A 123 49.55 21.90 0.86
C SER A 123 48.78 21.02 1.87
N TYR A 124 48.22 19.84 1.58
CA TYR A 124 48.67 18.69 0.77
C TYR A 124 47.47 17.69 0.56
N ARG A 125 47.43 16.65 -0.30
CA ARG A 125 48.20 16.15 -1.47
C ARG A 125 47.38 15.01 -2.17
N SER A 126 47.80 14.61 -3.39
CA SER A 126 47.34 13.51 -4.29
C SER A 126 46.93 12.17 -3.63
N VAL A 127 46.04 11.32 -4.20
CA VAL A 127 46.05 10.78 -5.59
C VAL A 127 44.65 10.56 -6.23
N ILE A 128 44.63 10.90 -7.53
CA ILE A 128 43.68 10.68 -8.64
C ILE A 128 42.93 9.34 -8.68
N VAL A 129 41.62 9.37 -8.97
CA VAL A 129 40.97 8.71 -10.13
C VAL A 129 39.87 9.65 -10.65
N GLU A 130 39.82 9.88 -11.96
CA GLU A 130 38.72 10.61 -12.61
C GLU A 130 37.55 9.66 -12.95
N GLU A 131 36.31 10.11 -12.77
CA GLU A 131 35.26 9.91 -13.78
C GLU A 131 34.18 11.02 -13.66
N GLU A 132 33.67 11.47 -14.81
CA GLU A 132 32.72 12.58 -14.95
C GLU A 132 31.24 12.12 -14.75
N PRO A 133 30.17 12.94 -14.89
CA PRO A 133 29.25 13.16 -13.79
C PRO A 133 27.87 12.53 -14.03
N ALA A 134 27.55 11.47 -13.28
CA ALA A 134 26.20 10.89 -13.28
C ALA A 134 25.21 11.78 -12.49
N ALA A 135 24.48 12.63 -13.20
CA ALA A 135 23.44 13.49 -12.63
C ALA A 135 22.39 12.68 -11.84
N LEU A 136 22.21 13.04 -10.56
CA LEU A 136 21.22 12.44 -9.66
C LEU A 136 19.81 12.49 -10.30
N PRO A 137 19.13 11.34 -10.50
CA PRO A 137 17.75 11.32 -10.99
C PRO A 137 16.84 12.03 -9.99
N ARG A 138 16.24 13.15 -10.41
CA ARG A 138 15.34 13.95 -9.56
C ARG A 138 14.26 13.08 -8.93
N GLU A 139 14.16 13.14 -7.60
CA GLU A 139 13.15 12.45 -6.82
C GLU A 139 11.74 12.74 -7.38
N LYS A 140 11.13 11.73 -8.01
CA LYS A 140 9.72 11.81 -8.41
C LYS A 140 8.87 11.71 -7.16
N LYS A 141 8.58 12.87 -6.58
CA LYS A 141 7.66 13.13 -5.46
C LYS A 141 6.58 12.05 -5.37
N GLY A 142 6.70 11.21 -4.34
CA GLY A 142 6.00 9.94 -4.27
C GLY A 142 4.50 10.09 -4.47
N ARG A 143 3.97 9.44 -5.53
CA ARG A 143 2.55 9.13 -5.61
C ARG A 143 2.28 8.11 -4.50
N GLY A 144 1.77 8.59 -3.36
CA GLY A 144 1.35 7.71 -2.27
C GLY A 144 0.28 6.72 -2.74
N SER A 145 0.04 5.67 -1.96
CA SER A 145 -0.99 4.68 -2.26
C SER A 145 -2.38 5.32 -2.48
N PRO A 146 -3.25 4.69 -3.28
CA PRO A 146 -4.61 5.15 -3.42
C PRO A 146 -5.30 5.16 -2.06
N PRO A 147 -6.00 6.25 -1.72
CA PRO A 147 -6.51 6.43 -0.38
C PRO A 147 -7.73 5.53 -0.10
N LEU A 148 -7.56 4.58 0.79
CA LEU A 148 -8.57 3.63 1.26
C LEU A 148 -9.41 4.26 2.38
N TRP A 149 -10.56 4.86 2.04
CA TRP A 149 -11.51 5.34 3.05
C TRP A 149 -12.65 4.36 3.25
N TYR A 150 -12.47 3.44 4.19
CA TYR A 150 -13.59 2.69 4.73
C TYR A 150 -14.63 3.63 5.35
N ILE A 151 -15.89 3.28 5.17
CA ILE A 151 -17.05 3.94 5.77
C ILE A 151 -17.32 3.27 7.12
N THR A 152 -17.67 4.06 8.14
CA THR A 152 -18.12 3.55 9.44
C THR A 152 -19.63 3.30 9.45
N SER A 153 -20.13 2.50 10.40
CA SER A 153 -21.58 2.35 10.61
C SER A 153 -22.27 3.70 10.83
N GLU A 154 -21.67 4.59 11.61
CA GLU A 154 -22.14 5.95 11.87
C GLU A 154 -22.27 6.80 10.59
N GLU A 155 -21.26 6.77 9.71
CA GLU A 155 -21.33 7.46 8.42
C GLU A 155 -22.43 6.87 7.52
N LEU A 156 -22.64 5.55 7.55
CA LEU A 156 -23.68 4.87 6.77
C LEU A 156 -25.10 5.09 7.33
N ASP A 157 -25.25 5.21 8.64
CA ASP A 157 -26.53 5.48 9.32
C ASP A 157 -26.92 6.97 9.30
N SER A 158 -25.96 7.87 9.06
CA SER A 158 -26.22 9.30 8.81
C SER A 158 -26.90 9.57 7.45
N LEU A 159 -26.84 8.61 6.53
CA LEU A 159 -27.43 8.71 5.19
C LEU A 159 -28.94 8.43 5.23
N SER A 160 -29.68 9.05 4.31
CA SER A 160 -31.09 8.75 4.16
C SER A 160 -31.31 7.27 3.79
N SER A 161 -32.35 6.67 4.34
CA SER A 161 -32.70 5.24 4.10
C SER A 161 -32.85 4.92 2.61
N TYR A 162 -33.33 5.88 1.82
CA TYR A 162 -33.42 5.82 0.37
C TYR A 162 -32.05 5.66 -0.33
N MET A 163 -31.01 6.36 0.13
CA MET A 163 -29.66 6.29 -0.42
C MET A 163 -28.96 4.98 -0.05
N ARG A 164 -29.17 4.51 1.19
CA ARG A 164 -28.62 3.23 1.68
C ARG A 164 -29.26 2.01 1.00
N GLY A 165 -30.57 2.07 0.75
CA GLY A 165 -31.32 0.99 0.09
C GLY A 165 -31.17 -0.34 0.84
N ARG A 166 -30.65 -1.37 0.14
CA ARG A 166 -30.34 -2.70 0.70
C ARG A 166 -28.83 -2.99 0.78
N LEU A 167 -27.99 -1.95 0.78
CA LEU A 167 -26.53 -2.09 0.89
C LEU A 167 -26.11 -2.27 2.35
N THR A 168 -25.24 -3.25 2.59
CA THR A 168 -24.57 -3.46 3.88
C THR A 168 -23.22 -2.76 3.91
N LEU A 169 -22.74 -2.44 5.11
CA LEU A 169 -21.43 -1.81 5.32
C LEU A 169 -20.31 -2.58 4.60
N ASP A 170 -20.30 -3.91 4.74
CA ASP A 170 -19.29 -4.80 4.16
C ASP A 170 -19.26 -4.73 2.63
N LYS A 171 -20.43 -4.64 1.97
CA LYS A 171 -20.50 -4.52 0.51
C LYS A 171 -19.92 -3.20 0.02
N ILE A 172 -20.15 -2.12 0.75
CA ILE A 172 -19.62 -0.81 0.37
C ILE A 172 -18.11 -0.77 0.63
N ASN A 173 -17.63 -1.28 1.77
CA ASN A 173 -16.21 -1.33 2.11
C ASN A 173 -15.42 -2.31 1.20
N ALA A 174 -16.02 -3.43 0.78
CA ALA A 174 -15.43 -4.29 -0.25
C ALA A 174 -15.34 -3.59 -1.62
N ALA A 175 -16.35 -2.81 -2.00
CA ALA A 175 -16.29 -2.01 -3.22
C ALA A 175 -15.27 -0.86 -3.14
N VAL A 176 -15.00 -0.28 -1.96
CA VAL A 176 -13.90 0.68 -1.76
C VAL A 176 -12.53 0.04 -2.04
N ASN A 177 -12.35 -1.23 -1.67
CA ASN A 177 -11.12 -1.98 -1.98
C ASN A 177 -10.96 -2.21 -3.49
N ASP A 178 -12.02 -2.63 -4.19
CA ASP A 178 -12.03 -2.72 -5.66
C ASP A 178 -11.65 -1.37 -6.31
N ILE A 179 -12.24 -0.25 -5.84
CA ILE A 179 -11.96 1.12 -6.31
C ILE A 179 -10.49 1.50 -6.14
N ALA A 180 -9.92 1.24 -4.96
CA ALA A 180 -8.51 1.54 -4.69
C ALA A 180 -7.58 0.71 -5.60
N ALA A 181 -7.90 -0.57 -5.82
CA ALA A 181 -7.13 -1.43 -6.71
C ALA A 181 -7.14 -0.94 -8.17
N TYR A 182 -8.28 -0.45 -8.69
CA TYR A 182 -8.33 0.15 -10.05
C TYR A 182 -7.49 1.42 -10.15
N ALA A 183 -7.59 2.29 -9.15
CA ALA A 183 -6.79 3.51 -9.12
C ALA A 183 -5.28 3.20 -9.01
N GLU A 184 -4.90 2.14 -8.26
CA GLU A 184 -3.50 1.70 -8.18
C GLU A 184 -3.02 1.14 -9.51
N ALA A 185 -3.78 0.22 -10.12
CA ALA A 185 -3.45 -0.38 -11.41
C ALA A 185 -3.24 0.68 -12.49
N ASN A 186 -4.08 1.72 -12.54
CA ASN A 186 -3.91 2.82 -13.49
C ASN A 186 -2.69 3.70 -13.16
N VAL A 187 -2.37 3.95 -11.88
CA VAL A 187 -1.13 4.65 -11.50
C VAL A 187 0.11 3.82 -11.85
N GLN A 188 0.07 2.49 -11.68
CA GLN A 188 1.14 1.58 -12.07
C GLN A 188 1.31 1.55 -13.61
N LEU A 189 0.22 1.50 -14.39
CA LEU A 189 0.27 1.59 -15.86
C LEU A 189 0.88 2.92 -16.34
N LEU A 190 0.56 4.04 -15.68
CA LEU A 190 1.14 5.35 -15.97
C LEU A 190 2.62 5.48 -15.55
N ALA A 191 3.09 4.63 -14.63
CA ALA A 191 4.48 4.61 -14.17
C ALA A 191 5.35 3.57 -14.91
N ALA A 192 4.74 2.55 -15.50
CA ALA A 192 5.44 1.44 -16.14
C ALA A 192 6.12 1.86 -17.47
N PRO A 193 7.35 1.39 -17.73
CA PRO A 193 8.06 1.68 -18.97
C PRO A 193 7.54 0.80 -20.12
N LYS A 194 7.47 1.37 -21.34
CA LYS A 194 6.92 0.73 -22.57
C LYS A 194 7.35 -0.72 -22.79
N LYS A 195 8.60 -1.07 -22.45
CA LYS A 195 9.21 -2.39 -22.65
C LYS A 195 8.59 -3.53 -21.81
N LYS A 196 7.69 -3.24 -20.88
CA LYS A 196 7.06 -4.22 -19.97
C LYS A 196 5.53 -4.32 -20.12
N ILE A 197 4.95 -3.67 -21.12
CA ILE A 197 3.50 -3.51 -21.28
C ILE A 197 3.09 -4.14 -22.62
N SER A 198 2.04 -4.97 -22.61
CA SER A 198 1.45 -5.52 -23.83
C SER A 198 0.71 -4.43 -24.62
N GLU A 199 0.59 -4.59 -25.94
CA GLU A 199 0.07 -3.56 -26.85
C GLU A 199 -1.30 -2.98 -26.41
N ASN A 200 -2.26 -3.84 -26.08
CA ASN A 200 -3.59 -3.43 -25.57
C ASN A 200 -3.53 -2.63 -24.24
N LEU A 201 -2.55 -2.90 -23.38
CA LEU A 201 -2.34 -2.13 -22.13
C LEU A 201 -1.55 -0.84 -22.41
N TRP A 202 -0.76 -0.79 -23.47
CA TRP A 202 -0.01 0.38 -23.89
C TRP A 202 -0.92 1.44 -24.52
N GLU A 203 -1.86 1.05 -25.38
CA GLU A 203 -2.92 1.94 -25.90
C GLU A 203 -3.73 2.54 -24.76
N LYS A 204 -4.20 1.71 -23.83
CA LYS A 204 -4.87 2.16 -22.60
C LYS A 204 -4.01 3.12 -21.77
N ALA A 205 -2.69 2.88 -21.68
CA ALA A 205 -1.78 3.78 -20.97
C ALA A 205 -1.60 5.14 -21.68
N LEU A 206 -1.74 5.22 -23.02
CA LEU A 206 -1.85 6.49 -23.73
C LEU A 206 -3.14 7.23 -23.35
N GLU A 207 -4.31 6.58 -23.44
CA GLU A 207 -5.60 7.18 -23.08
C GLU A 207 -5.59 7.71 -21.64
N LEU A 208 -5.14 6.89 -20.68
CA LEU A 208 -5.00 7.26 -19.27
C LEU A 208 -4.06 8.46 -19.09
N ARG A 209 -2.98 8.55 -19.88
CA ARG A 209 -2.00 9.65 -19.78
C ARG A 209 -2.60 10.94 -20.30
N ASP A 210 -3.34 10.89 -21.40
CA ASP A 210 -3.95 12.07 -22.02
C ASP A 210 -5.11 12.59 -21.13
N ILE A 211 -5.89 11.69 -20.52
CA ILE A 211 -6.82 12.01 -19.42
C ILE A 211 -6.06 12.65 -18.23
N ALA A 212 -4.92 12.09 -17.81
CA ALA A 212 -4.11 12.63 -16.71
C ALA A 212 -3.40 13.97 -17.01
N MET A 213 -3.31 14.39 -18.28
CA MET A 213 -2.87 15.74 -18.64
C MET A 213 -3.98 16.78 -18.42
N THR A 214 -5.24 16.36 -18.40
CA THR A 214 -6.40 17.24 -18.13
C THR A 214 -6.40 17.68 -16.67
N ASP A 215 -6.53 18.98 -16.43
CA ASP A 215 -6.34 19.60 -15.11
C ASP A 215 -7.24 19.02 -14.01
N ALA A 216 -8.44 18.55 -14.37
CA ALA A 216 -9.37 17.88 -13.45
C ALA A 216 -8.79 16.62 -12.78
N ALA A 217 -8.05 15.79 -13.53
CA ALA A 217 -7.51 14.50 -13.09
C ALA A 217 -6.00 14.52 -12.78
N LYS A 218 -5.31 15.59 -13.17
CA LYS A 218 -3.85 15.76 -13.02
C LYS A 218 -3.40 15.59 -11.57
N GLY A 219 -2.52 14.61 -11.35
CA GLY A 219 -1.94 14.32 -10.03
C GLY A 219 -2.87 13.66 -9.01
N LYS A 220 -4.08 13.26 -9.41
CA LYS A 220 -5.05 12.55 -8.55
C LYS A 220 -5.09 11.06 -8.89
N HIS A 221 -5.66 10.27 -7.97
CA HIS A 221 -6.00 8.87 -8.21
C HIS A 221 -7.34 8.80 -8.94
N PHE A 222 -7.40 8.07 -10.05
CA PHE A 222 -8.63 7.94 -10.84
C PHE A 222 -8.73 6.59 -11.56
N PHE A 223 -9.96 6.22 -11.90
CA PHE A 223 -10.28 5.07 -12.74
C PHE A 223 -11.41 5.40 -13.71
N LEU A 224 -11.48 4.66 -14.81
CA LEU A 224 -12.51 4.81 -15.82
C LEU A 224 -13.67 3.86 -15.55
N GLU A 225 -14.85 4.19 -16.08
CA GLU A 225 -16.00 3.28 -16.08
C GLU A 225 -15.67 1.91 -16.74
N THR A 226 -14.79 1.90 -17.75
CA THR A 226 -14.31 0.68 -18.42
C THR A 226 -13.39 -0.20 -17.56
N ASP A 227 -12.88 0.31 -16.44
CA ASP A 227 -12.03 -0.44 -15.49
C ASP A 227 -12.85 -1.27 -14.50
N VAL A 228 -14.13 -0.92 -14.32
CA VAL A 228 -15.03 -1.55 -13.34
C VAL A 228 -15.44 -2.95 -13.80
N LYS A 229 -14.65 -3.95 -13.41
CA LYS A 229 -14.83 -5.37 -13.76
C LYS A 229 -14.85 -6.29 -12.53
N GLY A 230 -15.17 -5.74 -11.37
CA GLY A 230 -14.93 -6.36 -10.07
C GLY A 230 -16.00 -7.35 -9.62
N PRO A 231 -15.66 -8.23 -8.66
CA PRO A 231 -16.67 -9.02 -7.98
C PRO A 231 -17.57 -8.15 -7.09
N ASN A 232 -17.02 -7.11 -6.43
CA ASN A 232 -17.73 -6.28 -5.46
C ASN A 232 -18.27 -4.98 -6.09
N LEU A 233 -17.49 -4.32 -6.96
CA LEU A 233 -17.94 -3.17 -7.73
C LEU A 233 -18.34 -3.55 -9.17
N LYS A 234 -19.62 -3.40 -9.49
CA LYS A 234 -20.22 -3.56 -10.82
C LYS A 234 -21.06 -2.34 -11.18
N LEU A 235 -21.29 -2.07 -12.46
CA LEU A 235 -22.11 -0.92 -12.90
C LEU A 235 -23.62 -1.21 -12.93
N ASP A 236 -24.06 -2.13 -12.08
CA ASP A 236 -25.46 -2.47 -11.87
C ASP A 236 -26.17 -1.42 -10.98
N ASN A 237 -27.42 -1.66 -10.63
CA ASN A 237 -28.16 -0.76 -9.73
C ASN A 237 -27.51 -0.68 -8.33
N SER A 238 -26.90 -1.77 -7.85
CA SER A 238 -26.21 -1.82 -6.56
C SER A 238 -24.94 -0.95 -6.57
N GLY A 239 -24.05 -1.13 -7.55
CA GLY A 239 -22.85 -0.31 -7.63
C GLY A 239 -23.10 1.15 -8.02
N LYS A 240 -24.16 1.45 -8.79
CA LYS A 240 -24.63 2.84 -8.97
C LYS A 240 -25.03 3.47 -7.64
N ALA A 241 -25.72 2.75 -6.76
CA ALA A 241 -26.03 3.23 -5.41
C ALA A 241 -24.75 3.40 -4.56
N ILE A 242 -23.80 2.45 -4.61
CA ILE A 242 -22.48 2.57 -3.94
C ILE A 242 -21.74 3.84 -4.38
N LEU A 243 -21.61 4.10 -5.69
CA LEU A 243 -20.96 5.30 -6.21
C LEU A 243 -21.71 6.58 -5.78
N THR A 244 -23.04 6.52 -5.67
CA THR A 244 -23.87 7.65 -5.22
C THR A 244 -23.65 7.94 -3.72
N ILE A 245 -23.50 6.91 -2.88
CA ILE A 245 -23.11 7.02 -1.46
C ILE A 245 -21.70 7.62 -1.34
N LEU A 246 -20.72 7.06 -2.04
CA LEU A 246 -19.32 7.52 -1.99
C LEU A 246 -19.17 8.97 -2.47
N ARG A 247 -19.98 9.39 -3.45
CA ARG A 247 -20.05 10.80 -3.89
C ARG A 247 -20.66 11.70 -2.82
N HIS A 248 -21.72 11.25 -2.14
CA HIS A 248 -22.36 12.03 -1.06
C HIS A 248 -21.43 12.21 0.15
N LEU A 249 -20.66 11.18 0.49
CA LEU A 249 -19.61 11.22 1.54
C LEU A 249 -18.32 11.94 1.08
N GLY A 250 -18.31 12.58 -0.08
CA GLY A 250 -17.18 13.35 -0.60
C GLY A 250 -15.92 12.53 -0.90
N ARG A 251 -16.04 11.21 -1.06
CA ARG A 251 -14.90 10.30 -1.32
C ARG A 251 -14.52 10.27 -2.80
N ILE A 252 -15.49 10.40 -3.70
CA ILE A 252 -15.27 10.40 -5.14
C ILE A 252 -15.98 11.56 -5.84
N THR A 253 -15.40 12.02 -6.94
CA THR A 253 -16.05 12.89 -7.94
C THR A 253 -16.07 12.21 -9.30
N GLU A 254 -17.08 12.56 -10.10
CA GLU A 254 -17.24 12.06 -11.46
C GLU A 254 -17.09 13.22 -12.44
N THR A 255 -16.22 13.06 -13.43
CA THR A 255 -15.99 14.03 -14.50
C THR A 255 -16.02 13.29 -15.84
N ARG A 256 -16.64 13.89 -16.86
CA ARG A 256 -16.54 13.38 -18.24
C ARG A 256 -15.38 14.07 -18.95
N ILE A 257 -14.47 13.28 -19.51
CA ILE A 257 -13.30 13.76 -20.26
C ILE A 257 -13.33 13.05 -21.62
N GLY A 258 -13.68 13.81 -22.67
CA GLY A 258 -14.01 13.24 -23.97
C GLY A 258 -15.16 12.24 -23.89
N HIS A 259 -14.95 11.03 -24.41
CA HIS A 259 -15.90 9.92 -24.34
C HIS A 259 -15.82 9.11 -23.05
N HIS A 260 -14.82 9.35 -22.19
CA HIS A 260 -14.62 8.57 -20.96
C HIS A 260 -15.29 9.22 -19.76
N ARG A 261 -16.01 8.39 -19.01
CA ARG A 261 -16.50 8.71 -17.66
C ARG A 261 -15.40 8.38 -16.66
N VAL A 262 -14.83 9.40 -16.04
CA VAL A 262 -13.66 9.29 -15.15
C VAL A 262 -14.11 9.54 -13.72
N ILE A 263 -13.79 8.59 -12.83
CA ILE A 263 -14.09 8.67 -11.40
C ILE A 263 -12.78 8.95 -10.67
N ILE A 264 -12.74 10.08 -9.95
CA ILE A 264 -11.57 10.63 -9.30
C ILE A 264 -11.74 10.49 -7.79
N LEU A 265 -10.73 9.93 -7.10
CA LEU A 265 -10.71 9.81 -5.64
C LEU A 265 -10.27 11.14 -5.02
N LEU A 266 -11.07 11.69 -4.10
CA LEU A 266 -10.81 12.98 -3.46
C LEU A 266 -10.05 12.83 -2.13
N LYS A 267 -8.80 13.27 -2.07
CA LYS A 267 -8.08 13.34 -0.80
C LYS A 267 -8.87 14.17 0.21
N LYS A 268 -9.19 13.57 1.38
CA LYS A 268 -9.83 14.27 2.50
C LYS A 268 -9.04 15.56 2.82
N PRO A 269 -9.72 16.70 2.97
CA PRO A 269 -9.08 17.96 3.38
C PRO A 269 -8.45 17.84 4.78
#